data_AF-A0A2X3CN58-F1
#
_entry.id   AF-A0A2X3CN58-F1
#
_cell.length_a   1.000
_cell.length_b   1.000
_cell.length_c   1.000
_cell.angle_alpha   90.00
_cell.angle_beta   90.00
_cell.angle_gamma   90.00
#
_symmetry.space_group_name_H-M   'P 1'
#
loop_
_entity.id
_entity.type
_entity.pdbx_description
1 polymer ?
#
loop_
_entity_poly.entity_id
_entity_poly.type
_entity_poly.pdbx_seq_one_letter_code
_entity_poly.pdbx_strand_id
1 'polypeptide(L)'
;MIQVRAMLRANAATGNLSILLPMVTSLEEVDEARRLIDRASREVEEMIGYAIPRPRLGVMLEVPSMVFMLPQLASRIDFISVGTNDLTQYLLAVDRNNTRVASMYDSLHPAVLRALAMIAHDAERFGIDLRLCGEMAGDPMCVTILIGLGYRHLSMNGRSVARVKYLLRRIDIEEAQELSRRSLDAQMTAEVRHQVAAFMERRGLGGLIRGGR
;
A
#
# COMPACT_ATOMS: atom_id res chain seq x y z
N MET A 1 19.51 6.44 -16.16
CA MET A 1 20.14 5.22 -15.60
C MET A 1 20.96 5.43 -14.31
N ILE A 2 21.35 6.65 -13.93
CA ILE A 2 22.23 6.88 -12.75
C ILE A 2 21.65 6.29 -11.45
N GLN A 3 20.38 6.55 -11.14
CA GLN A 3 19.72 6.06 -9.92
C GLN A 3 19.69 4.53 -9.84
N VAL A 4 19.26 3.86 -10.91
CA VAL A 4 19.17 2.39 -10.96
C VAL A 4 20.54 1.74 -10.75
N ARG A 5 21.60 2.24 -11.40
CA ARG A 5 22.96 1.73 -11.20
C ARG A 5 23.45 1.96 -9.77
N ALA A 6 23.16 3.10 -9.17
CA ALA A 6 23.52 3.37 -7.78
C ALA A 6 22.82 2.40 -6.81
N MET A 7 21.52 2.15 -7.00
CA MET A 7 20.77 1.17 -6.21
C MET A 7 21.36 -0.24 -6.37
N LEU A 8 21.65 -0.67 -7.59
CA LEU A 8 22.23 -1.99 -7.88
C LEU A 8 23.62 -2.17 -7.28
N ARG A 9 24.48 -1.15 -7.33
CA ARG A 9 25.78 -1.15 -6.65
C ARG A 9 25.64 -1.30 -5.14
N ALA A 10 24.67 -0.62 -4.53
CA ALA A 10 24.39 -0.77 -3.10
C ALA A 10 23.83 -2.18 -2.77
N ASN A 11 23.08 -2.79 -3.69
CA ASN A 11 22.56 -4.14 -3.53
C ASN A 11 23.65 -5.22 -3.58
N ALA A 12 24.77 -4.97 -4.28
CA ALA A 12 25.83 -5.96 -4.49
C ALA A 12 26.36 -6.58 -3.18
N ALA A 13 26.44 -5.80 -2.11
CA ALA A 13 26.93 -6.27 -0.80
C ALA A 13 25.83 -6.84 0.13
N THR A 14 24.56 -6.56 -0.12
CA THR A 14 23.47 -6.82 0.85
C THR A 14 22.41 -7.80 0.35
N GLY A 15 22.16 -7.84 -0.96
CA GLY A 15 21.09 -8.66 -1.56
C GLY A 15 19.67 -8.33 -1.08
N ASN A 16 19.46 -7.21 -0.40
CA ASN A 16 18.20 -6.85 0.26
C ASN A 16 17.43 -5.73 -0.45
N LEU A 17 17.79 -5.40 -1.69
CA LEU A 17 17.11 -4.36 -2.44
C LEU A 17 15.80 -4.86 -3.05
N SER A 18 14.74 -4.06 -2.87
CA SER A 18 13.53 -4.11 -3.67
C SER A 18 13.35 -2.76 -4.37
N ILE A 19 13.12 -2.77 -5.68
CA ILE A 19 12.84 -1.58 -6.48
C ILE A 19 11.33 -1.47 -6.64
N LEU A 20 10.77 -0.29 -6.41
CA LEU A 20 9.34 -0.01 -6.54
C LEU A 20 9.15 1.07 -7.61
N LEU A 21 8.35 0.78 -8.63
CA LEU A 21 8.02 1.73 -9.70
C LEU A 21 6.80 2.58 -9.30
N PRO A 22 6.94 3.91 -9.16
CA PRO A 22 5.81 4.80 -8.91
C PRO A 22 5.06 5.14 -10.20
N MET A 23 3.82 5.58 -10.06
CA MET A 23 2.98 6.20 -11.10
C MET A 23 2.84 5.36 -12.37
N VAL A 24 2.84 4.04 -12.22
CA VAL A 24 2.64 3.11 -13.34
C VAL A 24 1.18 3.16 -13.77
N THR A 25 0.95 3.33 -15.06
CA THR A 25 -0.37 3.43 -15.69
C THR A 25 -0.64 2.30 -16.68
N SER A 26 0.40 1.62 -17.15
CA SER A 26 0.38 0.62 -18.22
C SER A 26 1.36 -0.54 -17.97
N LEU A 27 1.16 -1.68 -18.65
CA LEU A 27 2.06 -2.83 -18.54
C LEU A 27 3.38 -2.59 -19.30
N GLU A 28 3.32 -1.80 -20.37
CA GLU A 28 4.45 -1.42 -21.21
C GLU A 28 5.52 -0.68 -20.39
N GLU A 29 5.12 0.22 -19.49
CA GLU A 29 6.04 0.91 -18.58
C GLU A 29 6.79 -0.06 -17.66
N VAL A 30 6.12 -1.13 -17.20
CA VAL A 30 6.74 -2.16 -16.36
C VAL A 30 7.76 -2.97 -17.16
N ASP A 31 7.39 -3.37 -18.38
CA ASP A 31 8.27 -4.13 -19.27
C ASP A 31 9.50 -3.30 -19.71
N GLU A 32 9.31 -2.00 -19.97
CA GLU A 32 10.40 -1.07 -20.26
C GLU A 32 11.33 -0.89 -19.04
N ALA A 33 10.77 -0.63 -17.86
CA ALA A 33 11.53 -0.48 -16.64
C ALA A 33 12.35 -1.74 -16.32
N ARG A 34 11.78 -2.94 -16.52
CA ARG A 34 12.49 -4.21 -16.38
C ARG A 34 13.71 -4.29 -17.30
N ARG A 35 13.55 -3.96 -18.59
CA ARG A 35 14.66 -3.95 -19.56
C ARG A 35 15.76 -2.98 -19.17
N LEU A 36 15.40 -1.80 -18.66
CA LEU A 36 16.36 -0.81 -18.19
C LEU A 36 17.11 -1.30 -16.95
N ILE A 37 16.42 -1.92 -15.99
CA ILE A 37 17.04 -2.50 -14.79
C ILE A 37 18.00 -3.63 -15.17
N ASP A 38 17.59 -4.53 -16.07
CA ASP A 38 18.44 -5.64 -16.50
C ASP A 38 19.69 -5.13 -17.24
N ARG A 39 19.56 -4.08 -18.08
CA ARG A 39 20.71 -3.41 -18.71
C ARG A 39 21.66 -2.79 -17.67
N ALA A 40 21.11 -2.07 -16.69
CA ALA A 40 21.89 -1.48 -15.61
C ALA A 40 22.63 -2.52 -14.78
N SER A 41 22.01 -3.69 -14.57
CA SER A 41 22.62 -4.81 -13.85
C SER A 41 23.90 -5.24 -14.55
N ARG A 42 23.84 -5.49 -15.87
CA ARG A 42 25.01 -5.89 -16.66
C ARG A 42 26.12 -4.84 -16.62
N GLU A 43 25.78 -3.57 -16.80
CA GLU A 43 26.76 -2.47 -16.70
C GLU A 43 27.45 -2.41 -15.32
N VAL A 44 26.72 -2.68 -14.24
CA VAL A 44 27.27 -2.68 -12.88
C VAL A 44 28.13 -3.91 -12.65
N GLU A 45 27.71 -5.09 -13.10
CA GLU A 45 28.48 -6.33 -13.00
C GLU A 45 29.80 -6.24 -13.76
N GLU A 46 29.79 -5.69 -14.97
CA GLU A 46 31.00 -5.40 -15.76
C GLU A 46 31.94 -4.42 -15.04
N MET A 47 31.39 -3.39 -14.38
CA MET A 47 32.17 -2.40 -13.64
C MET A 47 32.84 -2.97 -12.37
N ILE A 48 32.15 -3.85 -11.64
CA ILE A 48 32.65 -4.39 -10.36
C ILE A 48 33.35 -5.75 -10.50
N GLY A 49 33.20 -6.42 -11.65
CA GLY A 49 33.87 -7.67 -11.98
C GLY A 49 33.23 -8.94 -11.41
N TYR A 50 31.99 -8.86 -10.90
CA TYR A 50 31.25 -10.03 -10.39
C TYR A 50 29.72 -9.83 -10.50
N ALA A 51 28.99 -10.95 -10.52
CA ALA A 51 27.53 -10.96 -10.61
C ALA A 51 26.87 -10.42 -9.33
N ILE A 52 25.82 -9.61 -9.48
CA ILE A 52 25.10 -9.01 -8.33
C ILE A 52 23.77 -9.73 -8.08
N PRO A 53 23.26 -9.75 -6.83
CA PRO A 53 21.93 -10.26 -6.56
C PRO A 53 20.87 -9.49 -7.35
N ARG A 54 19.94 -10.19 -8.00
CA ARG A 54 18.82 -9.57 -8.71
C ARG A 54 17.85 -8.96 -7.70
N PRO A 55 17.55 -7.64 -7.78
CA PRO A 55 16.57 -7.04 -6.89
C PRO A 55 15.17 -7.49 -7.25
N ARG A 56 14.29 -7.54 -6.25
CA ARG A 56 12.84 -7.67 -6.48
C ARG A 56 12.32 -6.40 -7.14
N LEU A 57 11.40 -6.52 -8.09
CA LEU A 57 10.72 -5.40 -8.72
C LEU A 57 9.24 -5.43 -8.35
N GLY A 58 8.76 -4.34 -7.78
CA GLY A 58 7.35 -4.13 -7.53
C GLY A 58 6.82 -2.87 -8.19
N VAL A 59 5.50 -2.73 -8.14
CA VAL A 59 4.79 -1.53 -8.61
C VAL A 59 4.04 -0.89 -7.45
N MET A 60 4.12 0.44 -7.37
CA MET A 60 3.26 1.20 -6.47
C MET A 60 1.87 1.25 -7.10
N LEU A 61 0.90 0.62 -6.43
CA LEU A 61 -0.47 0.58 -6.90
C LEU A 61 -1.21 1.83 -6.41
N GLU A 62 -1.07 2.90 -7.19
CA GLU A 62 -1.62 4.22 -6.86
C GLU A 62 -2.46 4.84 -7.96
N VAL A 63 -2.32 4.38 -9.21
CA VAL A 63 -3.16 4.79 -10.32
C VAL A 63 -4.32 3.78 -10.49
N PRO A 64 -5.60 4.24 -10.52
CA PRO A 64 -6.75 3.33 -10.59
C PRO A 64 -6.75 2.36 -11.78
N SER A 65 -6.17 2.75 -12.92
CA SER A 65 -6.09 1.88 -14.11
C SER A 65 -5.39 0.55 -13.79
N MET A 66 -4.32 0.60 -12.99
CA MET A 66 -3.53 -0.58 -12.66
C MET A 66 -4.22 -1.54 -11.70
N VAL A 67 -5.25 -1.08 -10.97
CA VAL A 67 -6.03 -1.96 -10.10
C VAL A 67 -6.76 -3.02 -10.92
N PHE A 68 -7.30 -2.64 -12.08
CA PHE A 68 -7.99 -3.56 -12.99
C PHE A 68 -7.05 -4.46 -13.79
N MET A 69 -5.74 -4.16 -13.77
CA MET A 69 -4.71 -4.89 -14.51
C MET A 69 -3.89 -5.83 -13.62
N LEU A 70 -4.27 -6.01 -12.35
CA LEU A 70 -3.58 -6.90 -11.40
C LEU A 70 -3.35 -8.32 -11.92
N PRO A 71 -4.32 -9.00 -12.59
CA PRO A 71 -4.08 -10.34 -13.13
C PRO A 71 -2.91 -10.39 -14.12
N GLN A 72 -2.83 -9.41 -15.02
CA GLN A 72 -1.79 -9.32 -16.03
C GLN A 72 -0.46 -8.81 -15.45
N LEU A 73 -0.54 -8.01 -14.39
CA LEU A 73 0.63 -7.50 -13.69
C LEU A 73 1.33 -8.61 -12.90
N ALA A 74 0.58 -9.55 -12.32
CA ALA A 74 1.09 -10.63 -11.46
C ALA A 74 2.27 -11.41 -12.06
N SER A 75 2.27 -11.64 -13.38
CA SER A 75 3.35 -12.38 -14.06
C SER A 75 4.61 -11.54 -14.34
N ARG A 76 4.60 -10.24 -14.00
CA ARG A 76 5.65 -9.27 -14.35
C ARG A 76 6.38 -8.70 -13.14
N ILE A 77 5.84 -8.87 -11.94
CA ILE A 77 6.33 -8.23 -10.71
C ILE A 77 6.49 -9.24 -9.58
N ASP A 78 7.28 -8.86 -8.59
CA ASP A 78 7.55 -9.67 -7.39
C ASP A 78 6.68 -9.26 -6.20
N PHE A 79 6.11 -8.05 -6.20
CA PHE A 79 5.23 -7.52 -5.15
C PHE A 79 4.51 -6.23 -5.60
N ILE A 80 3.44 -5.87 -4.91
CA ILE A 80 2.81 -4.55 -5.01
C ILE A 80 2.89 -3.80 -3.68
N SER A 81 2.91 -2.47 -3.75
CA SER A 81 2.68 -1.62 -2.58
C SER A 81 1.60 -0.61 -2.90
N VAL A 82 0.46 -0.68 -2.22
CA VAL A 82 -0.63 0.28 -2.42
C VAL A 82 -0.19 1.64 -1.91
N GLY A 83 -0.17 2.65 -2.78
CA GLY A 83 0.08 4.05 -2.43
C GLY A 83 -1.24 4.73 -2.10
N THR A 84 -1.67 4.67 -0.84
CA THR A 84 -3.06 5.06 -0.49
C THR A 84 -3.39 6.52 -0.72
N ASN A 85 -2.38 7.39 -0.69
CA ASN A 85 -2.57 8.83 -0.81
C ASN A 85 -3.04 9.18 -2.23
N ASP A 86 -2.24 8.82 -3.23
CA ASP A 86 -2.54 9.09 -4.64
C ASP A 86 -3.70 8.23 -5.14
N LEU A 87 -3.81 6.97 -4.68
CA LEU A 87 -4.98 6.14 -4.99
C LEU A 87 -6.29 6.80 -4.54
N THR A 88 -6.34 7.31 -3.29
CA THR A 88 -7.53 8.00 -2.77
C THR A 88 -7.82 9.28 -3.57
N GLN A 89 -6.78 10.06 -3.86
CA GLN A 89 -6.89 11.29 -4.64
C GLN A 89 -7.47 11.03 -6.04
N TYR A 90 -6.99 10.01 -6.76
CA TYR A 90 -7.49 9.67 -8.08
C TYR A 90 -8.87 9.01 -8.07
N LEU A 91 -9.17 8.17 -7.08
CA LEU A 91 -10.50 7.56 -6.94
C LEU A 91 -11.59 8.57 -6.61
N LEU A 92 -11.27 9.58 -5.78
CA LEU A 92 -12.23 10.61 -5.37
C LEU A 92 -12.19 11.86 -6.26
N ALA A 93 -11.21 11.95 -7.17
CA ALA A 93 -10.93 13.15 -7.97
C ALA A 93 -10.74 14.41 -7.10
N VAL A 94 -10.00 14.28 -5.98
CA VAL A 94 -9.75 15.36 -5.02
C VAL A 94 -8.25 15.56 -4.82
N ASP A 95 -7.76 16.76 -5.17
CA ASP A 95 -6.40 17.18 -4.82
C ASP A 95 -6.33 17.55 -3.32
N ARG A 96 -5.66 16.72 -2.53
CA ARG A 96 -5.51 16.93 -1.09
C ARG A 96 -4.66 18.15 -0.72
N ASN A 97 -3.84 18.66 -1.64
CA ASN A 97 -3.03 19.86 -1.43
C ASN A 97 -3.80 21.14 -1.74
N ASN A 98 -4.97 21.03 -2.40
CA ASN A 98 -5.83 22.17 -2.69
C ASN A 98 -6.81 22.39 -1.53
N THR A 99 -6.53 23.42 -0.72
CA THR A 99 -7.30 23.77 0.49
C THR A 99 -8.80 23.97 0.24
N ARG A 100 -9.22 24.29 -0.99
CA ARG A 100 -10.63 24.45 -1.35
C ARG A 100 -11.41 23.14 -1.40
N VAL A 101 -10.72 22.02 -1.62
CA VAL A 101 -11.34 20.70 -1.84
C VAL A 101 -10.77 19.62 -0.91
N ALA A 102 -9.71 19.91 -0.17
CA ALA A 102 -9.05 18.95 0.73
C ALA A 102 -9.98 18.32 1.77
N SER A 103 -11.07 18.99 2.16
CA SER A 103 -12.08 18.43 3.08
C SER A 103 -12.87 17.26 2.49
N MET A 104 -12.87 17.08 1.17
CA MET A 104 -13.50 15.97 0.46
C MET A 104 -12.60 14.73 0.36
N TYR A 105 -11.30 14.87 0.65
CA TYR A 105 -10.39 13.73 0.72
C TYR A 105 -10.69 12.90 1.97
N ASP A 106 -11.05 11.63 1.80
CA ASP A 106 -11.30 10.75 2.93
C ASP A 106 -10.85 9.30 2.64
N SER A 107 -9.83 8.85 3.37
CA SER A 107 -9.30 7.49 3.30
C SER A 107 -10.29 6.40 3.72
N LEU A 108 -11.33 6.74 4.49
CA LEU A 108 -12.38 5.81 4.91
C LEU A 108 -13.61 5.87 3.99
N HIS A 109 -13.51 6.57 2.85
CA HIS A 109 -14.59 6.60 1.87
C HIS A 109 -14.91 5.18 1.36
N PRO A 110 -16.20 4.77 1.28
CA PRO A 110 -16.56 3.40 0.90
C PRO A 110 -15.98 2.94 -0.44
N ALA A 111 -15.85 3.83 -1.43
CA ALA A 111 -15.21 3.49 -2.71
C ALA A 111 -13.72 3.13 -2.57
N VAL A 112 -12.99 3.81 -1.67
CA VAL A 112 -11.57 3.52 -1.39
C VAL A 112 -11.46 2.17 -0.70
N LEU A 113 -12.31 1.89 0.28
CA LEU A 113 -12.32 0.60 0.98
C LEU A 113 -12.65 -0.56 0.05
N ARG A 114 -13.63 -0.38 -0.86
CA ARG A 114 -13.95 -1.38 -1.89
C ARG A 114 -12.80 -1.62 -2.86
N ALA A 115 -12.10 -0.56 -3.27
CA ALA A 115 -10.89 -0.71 -4.09
C ALA A 115 -9.80 -1.50 -3.35
N LEU A 116 -9.54 -1.19 -2.08
CA LEU A 116 -8.59 -1.93 -1.24
C LEU A 116 -8.99 -3.40 -1.06
N ALA A 117 -10.28 -3.68 -0.85
CA ALA A 117 -10.78 -5.05 -0.75
C ALA A 117 -10.58 -5.83 -2.05
N MET A 118 -10.86 -5.21 -3.20
CA MET A 118 -10.62 -5.81 -4.52
C MET A 118 -9.13 -6.10 -4.74
N ILE A 119 -8.25 -5.14 -4.39
CA ILE A 119 -6.80 -5.32 -4.47
C ILE A 119 -6.34 -6.48 -3.60
N ALA A 120 -6.83 -6.56 -2.36
CA ALA A 120 -6.45 -7.62 -1.43
C ALA A 120 -6.89 -9.00 -1.94
N HIS A 121 -8.12 -9.09 -2.44
CA HIS A 121 -8.66 -10.30 -3.04
C HIS A 121 -7.85 -10.75 -4.26
N ASP A 122 -7.57 -9.85 -5.20
CA ASP A 122 -6.81 -10.19 -6.40
C ASP A 122 -5.36 -10.54 -6.07
N ALA A 123 -4.73 -9.84 -5.13
CA ALA A 123 -3.38 -10.16 -4.69
C ALA A 123 -3.29 -11.57 -4.07
N GLU A 124 -4.26 -11.94 -3.22
CA GLU A 124 -4.36 -13.31 -2.69
C GLU A 124 -4.59 -14.33 -3.82
N ARG A 125 -5.56 -14.07 -4.69
CA ARG A 125 -5.94 -14.94 -5.79
C ARG A 125 -4.79 -15.23 -6.76
N PHE A 126 -3.98 -14.23 -7.06
CA PHE A 126 -2.85 -14.33 -8.00
C PHE A 126 -1.50 -14.53 -7.31
N GLY A 127 -1.47 -14.70 -5.98
CA GLY A 127 -0.24 -14.96 -5.23
C GLY A 127 0.75 -13.80 -5.22
N ILE A 128 0.27 -12.56 -5.29
CA ILE A 128 1.08 -11.34 -5.28
C ILE A 128 1.41 -10.95 -3.83
N ASP A 129 2.68 -10.69 -3.53
CA ASP A 129 3.10 -10.10 -2.23
C ASP A 129 2.49 -8.68 -2.09
N LEU A 130 1.49 -8.57 -1.22
CA LEU A 130 0.71 -7.36 -0.99
C LEU A 130 1.27 -6.52 0.17
N ARG A 131 1.61 -5.28 -0.14
CA ARG A 131 2.05 -4.28 0.84
C ARG A 131 1.24 -3.00 0.72
N LEU A 132 1.33 -2.16 1.74
CA LEU A 132 0.68 -0.86 1.76
C LEU A 132 1.60 0.20 2.35
N CYS A 133 1.68 1.33 1.68
CA CYS A 133 2.35 2.53 2.13
C CYS A 133 1.42 3.75 2.02
N GLY A 134 1.78 4.84 2.70
CA GLY A 134 0.97 6.05 2.75
C GLY A 134 0.34 6.24 4.13
N GLU A 135 -0.51 7.26 4.25
CA GLU A 135 -0.98 7.72 5.55
C GLU A 135 -1.93 6.72 6.23
N MET A 136 -2.68 5.93 5.46
CA MET A 136 -3.57 4.89 5.99
C MET A 136 -2.83 3.83 6.81
N ALA A 137 -1.56 3.53 6.47
CA ALA A 137 -0.75 2.58 7.24
C ALA A 137 -0.48 3.06 8.68
N GLY A 138 -0.51 4.36 8.91
CA GLY A 138 -0.24 4.98 10.21
C GLY A 138 -1.49 5.38 11.00
N ASP A 139 -2.68 5.33 10.39
CA ASP A 139 -3.94 5.74 10.99
C ASP A 139 -4.64 4.55 11.69
N PRO A 140 -4.89 4.60 13.01
CA PRO A 140 -5.49 3.48 13.75
C PRO A 140 -6.86 3.01 13.21
N MET A 141 -7.70 3.92 12.72
CA MET A 141 -9.01 3.55 12.19
C MET A 141 -8.83 2.78 10.87
N CYS A 142 -8.00 3.31 9.98
CA CYS A 142 -7.69 2.68 8.70
C CYS A 142 -7.01 1.32 8.90
N VAL A 143 -6.00 1.23 9.77
CA VAL A 143 -5.28 -0.01 10.06
C VAL A 143 -6.23 -1.11 10.53
N THR A 144 -7.20 -0.80 11.37
CA THR A 144 -8.17 -1.79 11.85
C THR A 144 -8.93 -2.44 10.68
N ILE A 145 -9.36 -1.64 9.70
CA ILE A 145 -10.00 -2.14 8.48
C ILE A 145 -9.00 -2.90 7.59
N LEU A 146 -7.82 -2.34 7.36
CA LEU A 146 -6.79 -2.93 6.49
C LEU A 146 -6.40 -4.34 6.94
N ILE A 147 -6.23 -4.56 8.24
CA ILE A 147 -5.93 -5.88 8.78
C ILE A 147 -7.09 -6.86 8.51
N GLY A 148 -8.33 -6.43 8.71
CA GLY A 148 -9.50 -7.23 8.39
C GLY A 148 -9.63 -7.53 6.89
N LEU A 149 -9.15 -6.64 6.01
CA LEU A 149 -9.12 -6.85 4.56
C LEU A 149 -8.00 -7.79 4.09
N GLY A 150 -7.05 -8.18 4.96
CA GLY A 150 -5.97 -9.08 4.59
C GLY A 150 -4.60 -8.44 4.42
N TYR A 151 -4.45 -7.13 4.63
CA TYR A 151 -3.14 -6.48 4.57
C TYR A 151 -2.27 -6.92 5.75
N ARG A 152 -1.00 -7.31 5.48
CA ARG A 152 -0.05 -7.78 6.51
C ARG A 152 1.27 -7.00 6.53
N HIS A 153 1.60 -6.31 5.44
CA HIS A 153 2.82 -5.49 5.33
C HIS A 153 2.45 -4.01 5.26
N LEU A 154 2.61 -3.29 6.38
CA LEU A 154 2.30 -1.87 6.51
C LEU A 154 3.58 -1.05 6.66
N SER A 155 3.81 -0.11 5.74
CA SER A 155 4.94 0.83 5.78
C SER A 155 4.43 2.24 6.13
N MET A 156 5.02 2.85 7.15
CA MET A 156 4.55 4.11 7.73
C MET A 156 5.69 4.95 8.29
N ASN A 157 5.41 6.20 8.65
CA ASN A 157 6.34 7.04 9.40
C ASN A 157 6.70 6.37 10.75
N GLY A 158 7.99 6.41 11.12
CA GLY A 158 8.51 5.83 12.37
C GLY A 158 7.73 6.24 13.63
N ARG A 159 7.19 7.48 13.68
CA ARG A 159 6.36 7.95 14.81
C ARG A 159 5.06 7.16 15.00
N SER A 160 4.49 6.63 13.92
CA SER A 160 3.24 5.86 13.95
C SER A 160 3.45 4.39 14.32
N VAL A 161 4.67 3.86 14.17
CA VAL A 161 4.96 2.43 14.33
C VAL A 161 4.59 1.93 15.73
N ALA A 162 4.96 2.65 16.78
CA ALA A 162 4.65 2.24 18.16
C ALA A 162 3.13 2.22 18.41
N ARG A 163 2.41 3.25 17.93
CA ARG A 163 0.96 3.38 18.06
C ARG A 163 0.22 2.25 17.34
N VAL A 164 0.61 1.97 16.09
CA VAL A 164 0.00 0.89 15.30
C VAL A 164 0.33 -0.47 15.91
N LYS A 165 1.58 -0.71 16.33
CA LYS A 165 1.95 -1.96 17.02
C LYS A 165 1.17 -2.18 18.32
N TYR A 166 0.88 -1.11 19.06
CA TYR A 166 0.05 -1.18 20.27
C TYR A 166 -1.39 -1.61 19.95
N LEU A 167 -1.98 -1.06 18.88
CA LEU A 167 -3.30 -1.42 18.36
C LEU A 167 -3.34 -2.89 17.93
N LEU A 168 -2.41 -3.31 17.06
CA LEU A 168 -2.39 -4.66 16.47
C LEU A 168 -2.27 -5.78 17.51
N ARG A 169 -1.67 -5.48 18.67
CA ARG A 169 -1.55 -6.43 19.79
C ARG A 169 -2.83 -6.61 20.61
N ARG A 170 -3.88 -5.84 20.32
CA ARG A 170 -5.13 -5.77 21.12
C ARG A 170 -6.40 -5.97 20.29
N ILE A 171 -6.25 -6.17 18.98
CA ILE A 171 -7.36 -6.51 18.11
C ILE A 171 -7.26 -7.98 17.74
N ASP A 172 -8.41 -8.66 17.76
CA ASP A 172 -8.51 -10.00 17.22
C ASP A 172 -8.69 -9.93 15.70
N ILE A 173 -8.11 -10.90 14.98
CA ILE A 173 -8.15 -10.89 13.52
C ILE A 173 -9.55 -11.20 12.97
N GLU A 174 -10.31 -12.09 13.61
CA GLU A 174 -11.64 -12.49 13.16
C GLU A 174 -12.63 -11.32 13.33
N GLU A 175 -12.50 -10.58 14.44
CA GLU A 175 -13.32 -9.39 14.65
C GLU A 175 -12.97 -8.25 13.69
N ALA A 176 -11.68 -8.09 13.37
CA ALA A 176 -11.25 -7.11 12.37
C ALA A 176 -11.81 -7.46 10.99
N GLN A 177 -11.82 -8.74 10.62
CA GLN A 177 -12.43 -9.23 9.38
C GLN A 177 -13.94 -8.93 9.34
N GLU A 178 -14.67 -9.19 10.43
CA GLU A 178 -16.10 -8.90 10.52
C GLU A 178 -16.39 -7.39 10.45
N LEU A 179 -15.58 -6.56 11.12
CA LEU A 179 -15.67 -5.11 10.99
C LEU A 179 -15.46 -4.67 9.54
N SER A 180 -14.41 -5.16 8.88
CA SER A 180 -14.12 -4.81 7.49
C SER A 180 -15.24 -5.21 6.56
N ARG A 181 -15.79 -6.43 6.70
CA ARG A 181 -16.94 -6.90 5.93
C ARG A 181 -18.13 -5.95 6.06
N ARG A 182 -18.49 -5.57 7.29
CA ARG A 182 -19.57 -4.60 7.54
C ARG A 182 -19.28 -3.20 7.01
N SER A 183 -18.02 -2.77 7.05
CA SER A 183 -17.61 -1.46 6.52
C SER A 183 -17.63 -1.40 4.99
N LEU A 184 -17.53 -2.54 4.30
CA LEU A 184 -17.68 -2.60 2.84
C LEU A 184 -19.14 -2.42 2.39
N ASP A 185 -20.10 -2.81 3.23
CA ASP A 185 -21.54 -2.63 3.00
C ASP A 185 -22.01 -1.19 3.27
N ALA A 186 -21.19 -0.36 3.93
CA ALA A 186 -21.52 1.01 4.26
C ALA A 186 -21.69 1.89 3.01
N GLN A 187 -22.66 2.79 3.05
CA GLN A 187 -22.93 3.73 1.96
C GLN A 187 -22.26 5.09 2.18
N MET A 188 -21.95 5.43 3.42
CA MET A 188 -21.41 6.75 3.80
C MET A 188 -20.14 6.63 4.63
N THR A 189 -19.21 7.57 4.46
CA THR A 189 -17.97 7.59 5.25
C THR A 189 -18.22 7.77 6.76
N ALA A 190 -19.25 8.52 7.13
CA ALA A 190 -19.64 8.70 8.52
C ALA A 190 -20.06 7.37 9.19
N GLU A 191 -20.71 6.49 8.42
CA GLU A 191 -21.10 5.16 8.88
C GLU A 191 -19.87 4.29 9.16
N VAL A 192 -18.91 4.25 8.23
CA VAL A 192 -17.63 3.55 8.41
C VAL A 192 -16.92 4.07 9.66
N ARG A 193 -16.78 5.39 9.82
CA ARG A 193 -16.14 6.01 10.99
C ARG A 193 -16.85 5.62 12.29
N HIS A 194 -18.18 5.61 12.30
CA HIS A 194 -18.97 5.20 13.45
C HIS A 194 -18.74 3.73 13.80
N GLN A 195 -18.78 2.83 12.82
CA GLN A 195 -18.55 1.39 13.01
C GLN A 195 -17.16 1.14 13.63
N VAL A 196 -16.11 1.74 13.08
CA VAL A 196 -14.73 1.59 13.57
C VAL A 196 -14.56 2.23 14.95
N ALA A 197 -15.10 3.43 15.17
CA ALA A 197 -15.04 4.09 16.48
C ALA A 197 -15.72 3.24 17.56
N ALA A 198 -16.92 2.72 17.29
CA ALA A 198 -17.63 1.85 18.22
C ALA A 198 -16.85 0.55 18.50
N PHE A 199 -16.20 -0.02 17.48
CA PHE A 199 -15.30 -1.17 17.66
C PHE A 199 -14.13 -0.85 18.59
N MET A 200 -13.46 0.28 18.38
CA MET A 200 -12.31 0.69 19.18
C MET A 200 -12.70 1.03 20.63
N GLU A 201 -13.84 1.69 20.85
CA GLU A 201 -14.33 2.00 22.20
C GLU A 201 -14.64 0.74 23.02
N ARG A 202 -15.30 -0.26 22.42
CA ARG A 202 -15.59 -1.54 23.10
C ARG A 202 -14.33 -2.27 23.57
N ARG A 203 -13.19 -1.99 22.93
CA ARG A 203 -11.88 -2.60 23.24
C ARG A 203 -11.02 -1.69 24.13
N GLY A 204 -11.54 -0.56 24.62
CA GLY A 204 -10.76 0.41 25.40
C GLY A 204 -9.68 1.13 24.59
N LEU A 205 -9.81 1.14 23.26
CA LEU A 205 -8.85 1.73 22.31
C LEU A 205 -9.30 3.13 21.83
N GLY A 206 -10.38 3.68 22.39
CA GLY A 206 -10.90 5.02 22.07
C GLY A 206 -9.84 6.14 22.20
N GLY A 207 -8.87 5.99 23.10
CA GLY A 207 -7.76 6.94 23.23
C GLY A 207 -6.92 7.10 21.96
N LEU A 208 -6.83 6.05 21.14
CA LEU A 208 -6.05 6.06 19.88
C LEU A 208 -6.70 6.89 18.77
N ILE A 209 -8.01 7.08 18.83
CA ILE A 209 -8.77 7.87 17.85
C ILE A 209 -9.08 9.29 18.33
N ARG A 210 -9.11 9.50 19.64
CA ARG A 210 -9.38 10.83 20.24
C ARG A 210 -8.11 11.68 20.37
N GLY A 211 -6.95 11.06 20.63
CA GLY A 211 -5.69 11.76 20.89
C GLY A 211 -4.94 12.29 19.66
N GLY A 212 -5.63 12.50 18.53
CA GLY A 212 -5.02 12.88 17.25
C GLY A 212 -5.68 14.06 16.54
N ARG A 213 -6.53 14.82 17.22
CA ARG A 213 -7.05 16.12 16.76
C ARG A 213 -6.38 17.25 17.53
#